data_AF-A0A2W4I3X8-F1
#
_entry.id   AF-A0A2W4I3X8-F1
#
_cell.length_a   1.000
_cell.length_b   1.000
_cell.length_c   1.000
_cell.angle_alpha   90.00
_cell.angle_beta   90.00
_cell.angle_gamma   90.00
#
_symmetry.space_group_name_H-M   'P 1'
#
loop_
_entity.id
_entity.type
_entity.pdbx_description
1 polymer ?
#
loop_
_entity_poly.entity_id
_entity_poly.type
_entity_poly.pdbx_seq_one_letter_code
_entity_poly.pdbx_strand_id
1 'polypeptide(L)'
;TTTESLDFAKNSFNSIFTDTIKGFFTLFSGKVSLKEVSGPVGIFKVVGEVSKFGWISIASLCVVLSINIGVLNLLPIPALDGGRIIFVLLELFGIKVNKKWEEKLHKGGMILLLFFILMISVNDVWKLFN
;
A
#
# COMPACT_ATOMS: atom_id res chain seq x y z
N THR A 1 16.71 2.54 27.81
CA THR A 1 16.19 3.89 28.11
C THR A 1 15.10 4.25 27.12
N THR A 2 14.07 5.04 27.48
CA THR A 2 12.95 5.40 26.58
C THR A 2 13.40 6.04 25.25
N THR A 3 14.57 6.69 25.26
CA THR A 3 15.25 7.22 24.07
C THR A 3 15.73 6.13 23.12
N GLU A 4 16.32 5.05 23.62
CA GLU A 4 16.81 3.92 22.80
C GLU A 4 15.66 3.19 22.09
N SER A 5 14.53 2.99 22.79
CA SER A 5 13.33 2.41 22.17
C SER A 5 12.72 3.32 21.11
N LEU A 6 12.81 4.64 21.29
CA LEU A 6 12.32 5.62 20.33
C LEU A 6 13.22 5.68 19.09
N ASP A 7 14.54 5.67 19.28
CA ASP A 7 15.51 5.69 18.19
C ASP A 7 15.48 4.40 17.38
N PHE A 8 15.30 3.25 18.06
CA PHE A 8 15.03 1.98 17.38
C PHE A 8 13.77 2.07 16.52
N ALA A 9 12.64 2.53 17.08
CA ALA A 9 11.39 2.66 16.35
C ALA A 9 11.51 3.58 15.13
N LYS A 10 12.18 4.73 15.27
CA LYS A 10 12.45 5.66 14.16
C LYS A 10 13.30 5.01 13.06
N ASN A 11 14.37 4.32 13.43
CA ASN A 11 15.26 3.68 12.47
C ASN A 11 14.57 2.52 11.74
N SER A 12 13.81 1.69 12.46
CA SER A 12 12.99 0.63 11.86
C SER A 12 11.94 1.20 10.91
N PHE A 13 11.24 2.26 11.31
CA PHE A 13 10.26 2.93 10.45
C PHE A 13 10.93 3.45 9.17
N ASN A 14 12.03 4.19 9.29
CA ASN A 14 12.75 4.75 8.14
C ASN A 14 13.27 3.66 7.20
N SER A 15 13.77 2.55 7.74
CA SER A 15 14.21 1.41 6.94
C SER A 15 13.05 0.83 6.15
N ILE A 16 11.97 0.42 6.85
CA ILE A 16 10.80 -0.19 6.21
C ILE A 16 10.21 0.77 5.17
N PHE A 17 10.03 2.04 5.51
CA PHE A 17 9.52 3.06 4.59
C PHE A 17 10.38 3.18 3.32
N THR A 18 11.70 3.26 3.47
CA THR A 18 12.63 3.37 2.34
C THR A 18 12.60 2.10 1.49
N ASP A 19 12.51 0.94 2.11
CA ASP A 19 12.45 -0.36 1.43
C ASP A 19 11.13 -0.52 0.68
N THR A 20 10.01 -0.08 1.25
CA THR A 20 8.70 -0.04 0.58
C THR A 20 8.77 0.83 -0.68
N ILE A 21 9.33 2.03 -0.59
CA ILE A 21 9.47 2.95 -1.73
C ILE A 21 10.35 2.33 -2.82
N LYS A 22 11.54 1.81 -2.45
CA LYS A 22 12.45 1.15 -3.40
C LYS A 22 11.82 -0.08 -4.05
N GLY A 23 11.13 -0.89 -3.26
CA GLY A 23 10.40 -2.07 -3.73
C GLY A 23 9.34 -1.68 -4.74
N PHE A 24 8.54 -0.65 -4.44
CA PHE A 24 7.54 -0.11 -5.37
C PHE A 24 8.16 0.30 -6.70
N PHE A 25 9.21 1.12 -6.71
CA PHE A 25 9.89 1.51 -7.97
C PHE A 25 10.51 0.33 -8.73
N THR A 26 10.95 -0.70 -8.02
CA THR A 26 11.48 -1.93 -8.63
C THR A 26 10.38 -2.73 -9.34
N LEU A 27 9.14 -2.74 -8.80
CA LEU A 27 7.98 -3.34 -9.47
C LEU A 27 7.71 -2.68 -10.84
N PHE A 28 7.79 -1.35 -10.92
CA PHE A 28 7.61 -0.62 -12.18
C PHE A 28 8.78 -0.79 -13.16
N SER A 29 9.95 -1.21 -12.68
CA SER A 29 11.11 -1.46 -13.53
C SER A 29 11.01 -2.75 -14.35
N GLY A 30 9.90 -3.49 -14.26
CA GLY A 30 9.63 -4.72 -15.04
C GLY A 30 10.50 -5.92 -14.65
N LYS A 31 11.33 -5.78 -13.60
CA LYS A 31 12.21 -6.84 -13.09
C LYS A 31 11.51 -7.83 -12.18
N VAL A 32 10.25 -7.56 -11.81
CA VAL A 32 9.46 -8.38 -10.88
C VAL A 32 8.31 -9.03 -11.65
N SER A 33 8.22 -10.35 -11.55
CA SER A 33 7.14 -11.10 -12.18
C SER A 33 5.82 -10.85 -11.45
N LEU A 34 4.69 -10.81 -12.18
CA LEU A 34 3.34 -10.81 -11.60
C LEU A 34 3.08 -12.03 -10.69
N LYS A 35 3.93 -13.06 -10.78
CA LYS A 35 3.92 -14.20 -9.87
C LYS A 35 4.39 -13.85 -8.45
N GLU A 36 5.27 -12.87 -8.30
CA GLU A 36 5.86 -12.44 -7.04
C GLU A 36 5.01 -11.39 -6.31
N VAL A 37 4.06 -10.76 -7.02
CA VAL A 37 3.07 -9.88 -6.42
C VAL A 37 2.01 -10.73 -5.70
N SER A 38 1.90 -10.51 -4.39
CA SER A 38 0.87 -11.10 -3.53
C SER A 38 -0.28 -10.12 -3.37
N GLY A 39 -1.50 -10.57 -3.65
CA GLY A 39 -2.73 -9.81 -3.39
C GLY A 39 -3.29 -10.01 -1.98
N PRO A 40 -4.55 -9.57 -1.76
CA PRO A 40 -5.22 -9.69 -0.46
C PRO A 40 -5.30 -11.12 0.06
N VAL A 41 -5.49 -12.10 -0.84
CA VAL A 41 -5.56 -13.52 -0.48
C VAL A 41 -4.18 -14.04 -0.06
N GLY A 42 -3.11 -13.64 -0.77
CA GLY A 42 -1.74 -13.92 -0.36
C GLY A 42 -1.40 -13.33 1.01
N ILE A 43 -1.83 -12.09 1.28
CA ILE A 43 -1.65 -11.44 2.59
C ILE A 43 -2.36 -12.23 3.69
N PHE A 44 -3.60 -12.69 3.46
CA PHE A 44 -4.32 -13.50 4.44
C PHE A 44 -3.56 -14.79 4.80
N LYS A 45 -2.96 -15.44 3.81
CA LYS A 45 -2.11 -16.62 4.04
C LYS A 45 -0.87 -16.28 4.88
N VAL A 46 -0.17 -15.20 4.55
CA VAL A 46 1.01 -14.75 5.32
C VAL A 46 0.64 -14.45 6.77
N VAL A 47 -0.49 -13.77 7.01
CA VAL A 47 -0.99 -13.52 8.36
C VAL A 47 -1.26 -14.85 9.09
N GLY A 48 -1.89 -15.82 8.42
CA GLY A 48 -2.13 -17.15 8.96
C GLY A 48 -0.84 -17.89 9.34
N GLU A 49 0.22 -17.76 8.54
CA GLU A 49 1.53 -18.36 8.85
C GLU A 49 2.23 -17.64 10.00
N VAL A 50 2.26 -16.30 9.97
CA VAL A 50 2.89 -15.47 11.01
C VAL A 50 2.20 -15.64 12.36
N SER A 51 0.88 -15.87 12.37
CA SER A 51 0.13 -16.08 13.62
C SER A 51 0.58 -17.31 14.41
N LYS A 52 1.18 -18.30 13.75
CA LYS A 52 1.74 -19.50 14.40
C LYS A 52 2.95 -19.18 15.28
N PHE A 53 3.62 -18.05 15.03
CA PHE A 53 4.77 -17.59 15.80
C PHE A 53 4.38 -16.69 16.99
N GLY A 54 3.07 -16.54 17.27
CA GLY A 54 2.55 -15.77 18.40
C GLY A 54 2.19 -14.32 18.07
N TRP A 55 1.59 -13.63 19.05
CA TRP A 55 1.00 -12.30 18.86
C TRP A 55 2.04 -11.20 18.54
N ILE A 56 3.28 -11.33 19.03
CA ILE A 56 4.35 -10.36 18.78
C ILE A 56 4.75 -10.32 17.30
N SER A 57 4.70 -11.48 16.64
CA SER A 57 4.99 -11.63 15.22
C SER A 57 3.88 -11.01 14.37
N ILE A 58 2.62 -11.15 14.80
CA ILE A 58 1.48 -10.46 14.17
C ILE A 58 1.61 -8.95 14.31
N ALA A 59 1.94 -8.45 15.51
CA ALA A 59 2.14 -7.02 15.73
C ALA A 59 3.26 -6.47 14.82
N SER A 60 4.35 -7.22 14.66
CA SER A 60 5.46 -6.86 13.75
C SER A 60 5.00 -6.83 12.29
N LEU A 61 4.21 -7.82 11.85
CA LEU A 61 3.62 -7.83 10.51
C LEU A 61 2.66 -6.65 10.31
N CYS A 62 1.85 -6.30 11.32
CA CYS A 62 0.97 -5.13 11.28
C CYS A 62 1.77 -3.85 11.09
N VAL A 63 2.91 -3.68 11.77
CA VAL A 63 3.79 -2.51 11.55
C VAL A 63 4.21 -2.40 10.08
N VAL A 64 4.67 -3.51 9.48
CA VAL A 64 5.08 -3.54 8.07
C VAL A 64 3.90 -3.23 7.14
N LEU A 65 2.75 -3.89 7.34
CA LEU A 65 1.55 -3.68 6.51
C LEU A 65 1.02 -2.25 6.63
N SER A 66 0.98 -1.68 7.83
CA SER A 66 0.55 -0.30 8.06
C SER A 66 1.45 0.72 7.37
N ILE A 67 2.77 0.52 7.40
CA ILE A 67 3.70 1.39 6.66
C ILE A 67 3.47 1.25 5.16
N ASN A 68 3.31 0.03 4.64
CA ASN A 68 3.04 -0.21 3.22
C ASN A 68 1.75 0.45 2.74
N ILE A 69 0.65 0.26 3.47
CA ILE A 69 -0.65 0.88 3.14
C ILE A 69 -0.54 2.40 3.25
N GLY A 70 0.14 2.93 4.27
CA GLY A 70 0.39 4.37 4.42
C GLY A 70 1.17 4.95 3.24
N VAL A 71 2.26 4.30 2.82
CA VAL A 71 3.05 4.70 1.65
C VAL A 71 2.22 4.67 0.38
N LEU A 72 1.49 3.59 0.12
CA LEU A 72 0.64 3.45 -1.07
C LEU A 72 -0.48 4.50 -1.08
N ASN A 73 -1.10 4.78 0.06
CA ASN A 73 -2.15 5.80 0.17
C ASN A 73 -1.65 7.22 -0.09
N LEU A 74 -0.37 7.51 0.15
CA LEU A 74 0.22 8.82 -0.14
C LEU A 74 0.54 9.03 -1.63
N LEU A 75 0.43 8.01 -2.47
CA LEU A 75 0.70 8.12 -3.89
C LEU A 75 -0.32 9.03 -4.60
N PRO A 76 0.11 9.70 -5.70
CA PRO A 76 -0.72 10.62 -6.49
C PRO A 76 -1.76 9.90 -7.36
N ILE A 77 -2.47 8.91 -6.81
CA ILE A 77 -3.38 8.05 -7.56
C ILE A 77 -4.84 8.42 -7.23
N PRO A 78 -5.67 8.71 -8.24
CA PRO A 78 -7.10 8.92 -8.04
C PRO A 78 -7.74 7.72 -7.31
N ALA A 79 -8.64 8.00 -6.36
CA ALA A 79 -9.25 7.07 -5.39
C ALA A 79 -8.47 6.79 -4.09
N LEU A 80 -7.17 7.13 -4.02
CA LEU A 80 -6.42 7.11 -2.76
C LEU A 80 -6.34 8.49 -2.11
N ASP A 81 -5.97 8.53 -0.83
CA ASP A 81 -5.89 9.76 -0.02
C ASP A 81 -4.91 10.78 -0.61
N GLY A 82 -3.77 10.31 -1.13
CA GLY A 82 -2.72 11.11 -1.77
C GLY A 82 -3.19 11.80 -3.06
N GLY A 83 -4.10 11.18 -3.81
CA GLY A 83 -4.76 11.81 -4.94
C GLY A 83 -5.56 13.04 -4.50
N ARG A 84 -6.32 12.93 -3.41
CA ARG A 84 -7.09 14.05 -2.84
C ARG A 84 -6.18 15.14 -2.28
N ILE A 85 -5.10 14.75 -1.60
CA ILE A 85 -4.11 15.71 -1.08
C ILE A 85 -3.57 16.59 -2.20
N ILE A 86 -3.28 16.03 -3.38
CA ILE A 86 -2.79 16.81 -4.52
C ILE A 86 -3.82 17.79 -5.04
N PHE A 87 -5.09 17.41 -5.16
CA PHE A 87 -6.14 18.34 -5.57
C PHE A 87 -6.28 19.51 -4.58
N VAL A 88 -6.23 19.23 -3.28
CA VAL A 88 -6.27 20.27 -2.24
C VAL A 88 -5.03 21.16 -2.29
N LEU A 89 -3.84 20.60 -2.50
CA LEU A 89 -2.61 21.38 -2.66
C LEU A 89 -2.70 22.29 -3.90
N LEU A 90 -3.21 21.79 -5.02
CA LEU A 90 -3.42 22.58 -6.23
C LEU A 90 -4.42 23.74 -6.00
N GLU A 91 -5.49 23.50 -5.24
CA GLU A 91 -6.43 24.55 -4.84
C GLU A 91 -5.77 25.63 -3.97
N LEU A 92 -4.85 25.27 -3.06
CA LEU A 92 -4.07 26.22 -2.25
C LEU A 92 -3.17 27.11 -3.11
N PHE A 93 -2.65 26.58 -4.23
CA PHE A 93 -1.89 27.36 -5.22
C PHE A 93 -2.77 28.15 -6.20
N GLY A 94 -4.09 28.18 -6.00
CA GLY A 94 -5.04 28.97 -6.78
C GLY A 94 -5.58 28.28 -8.04
N ILE A 95 -5.23 27.00 -8.27
CA ILE A 95 -5.77 26.21 -9.38
C ILE A 95 -7.13 25.67 -8.96
N LYS A 96 -8.20 26.33 -9.42
CA LYS A 96 -9.58 25.88 -9.14
C LYS A 96 -9.87 24.59 -9.90
N VAL A 97 -9.89 23.47 -9.17
CA VAL A 97 -10.32 22.18 -9.71
C VAL A 97 -11.84 22.11 -9.59
N ASN A 98 -12.51 21.66 -10.66
CA ASN A 98 -13.94 21.46 -10.61
C ASN A 98 -14.25 20.21 -9.79
N LYS A 99 -14.91 20.39 -8.64
CA LYS A 99 -15.31 19.30 -7.72
C LYS A 99 -16.05 18.15 -8.42
N LYS A 100 -16.89 18.44 -9.42
CA LYS A 100 -17.60 17.39 -10.18
C LYS A 100 -16.65 16.54 -11.02
N TRP A 101 -15.55 17.11 -11.49
CA TRP A 101 -14.52 16.38 -12.22
C TRP A 101 -13.64 15.55 -11.28
N GLU A 102 -13.26 16.11 -10.13
CA GLU A 102 -12.54 15.38 -9.08
C GLU A 102 -13.33 14.15 -8.60
N GLU A 103 -14.62 14.32 -8.29
CA GLU A 103 -15.49 13.20 -7.88
C GLU A 103 -15.58 12.11 -8.94
N LYS A 104 -15.67 12.47 -10.23
CA LYS A 104 -15.69 11.51 -11.34
C LYS A 104 -14.36 10.76 -11.46
N LEU A 105 -13.24 11.47 -11.33
CA LEU A 105 -11.90 10.86 -11.34
C LEU A 105 -11.71 9.89 -10.17
N HIS A 106 -12.07 10.29 -8.95
CA HIS A 106 -12.00 9.42 -7.78
C HIS A 106 -12.93 8.21 -7.91
N LYS A 107 -14.15 8.38 -8.42
CA LYS A 107 -15.07 7.25 -8.69
C LYS A 107 -14.50 6.29 -9.73
N GLY A 108 -13.97 6.81 -10.84
CA GLY A 108 -13.33 6.00 -11.88
C GLY A 108 -12.12 5.24 -11.34
N GLY A 109 -11.26 5.92 -10.57
CA GLY A 109 -10.12 5.32 -9.90
C GLY A 109 -10.54 4.21 -8.92
N MET A 110 -11.64 4.40 -8.18
CA MET A 110 -12.13 3.42 -7.21
C MET A 110 -12.60 2.15 -7.91
N ILE A 111 -13.35 2.30 -9.01
CA ILE A 111 -13.81 1.17 -9.83
C ILE A 111 -12.61 0.41 -10.39
N LEU A 112 -11.61 1.11 -10.92
CA LEU A 112 -10.39 0.52 -11.45
C LEU A 112 -9.59 -0.22 -10.37
N LEU A 113 -9.47 0.38 -9.17
CA LEU A 113 -8.78 -0.21 -8.04
C LEU A 113 -9.48 -1.49 -7.55
N LEU A 114 -10.81 -1.46 -7.40
CA LEU A 114 -11.60 -2.64 -7.06
C LEU A 114 -11.45 -3.74 -8.12
N PHE A 115 -11.43 -3.36 -9.41
CA PHE A 115 -11.18 -4.30 -10.49
C PHE A 115 -9.80 -4.97 -10.37
N PHE A 116 -8.74 -4.21 -10.10
CA PHE A 116 -7.40 -4.77 -9.87
C PHE A 116 -7.34 -5.67 -8.63
N ILE A 117 -7.98 -5.27 -7.53
CA ILE A 117 -8.05 -6.08 -6.32
C ILE A 117 -8.68 -7.45 -6.63
N LEU A 118 -9.79 -7.47 -7.38
CA LEU A 118 -10.43 -8.71 -7.80
C LEU A 118 -9.52 -9.54 -8.72
N MET A 119 -8.91 -8.91 -9.72
CA MET A 119 -8.03 -9.59 -10.69
C MET A 119 -6.83 -10.26 -10.00
N ILE A 120 -6.16 -9.54 -9.08
CA ILE A 120 -5.01 -10.08 -8.34
C ILE A 120 -5.47 -11.15 -7.35
N SER A 121 -6.62 -10.98 -6.70
CA SER A 121 -7.17 -11.99 -5.78
C SER A 121 -7.48 -13.30 -6.49
N VAL A 122 -8.07 -13.24 -7.70
CA VAL A 122 -8.32 -14.44 -8.52
C VAL A 122 -7.00 -15.13 -8.90
N ASN A 123 -5.99 -14.34 -9.29
CA ASN A 123 -4.66 -14.87 -9.59
C ASN A 123 -3.99 -15.53 -8.38
N ASP A 124 -4.11 -14.95 -7.19
CA ASP A 124 -3.62 -15.56 -5.94
C ASP A 124 -4.31 -16.90 -5.67
N VAL A 125 -5.64 -16.96 -5.82
CA VAL A 125 -6.40 -18.19 -5.63
C VAL A 125 -5.94 -19.26 -6.63
N TRP A 126 -5.71 -18.90 -7.89
CA TRP A 126 -5.23 -19.85 -8.89
C TRP A 126 -3.84 -20.41 -8.54
N LYS A 127 -2.91 -19.56 -8.06
CA LYS A 127 -1.60 -20.00 -7.55
C LYS A 127 -1.68 -20.96 -6.36
N LEU A 128 -2.77 -20.94 -5.58
CA LEU A 128 -2.94 -21.85 -4.45
C LEU A 128 -3.37 -23.26 -4.89
N PHE A 129 -4.04 -23.37 -6.04
CA PHE A 129 -4.58 -24.64 -6.55
C PHE A 129 -3.69 -25.31 -7.61
N ASN A 130 -2.68 -24.60 -8.13
CA ASN A 130 -1.75 -25.11 -9.15
C ASN A 130 -0.30 -25.01 -8.67
#